data_AF-A0A7S3MI27-F1
#
_entry.id   AF-A0A7S3MI27-F1
#
_cell.length_a   1.000
_cell.length_b   1.000
_cell.length_c   1.000
_cell.angle_alpha   90.00
_cell.angle_beta   90.00
_cell.angle_gamma   90.00
#
_symmetry.space_group_name_H-M   'P 1'
#
loop_
_entity.id
_entity.type
_entity.pdbx_description
1 polymer ?
#
loop_
_entity_poly.entity_id
_entity_poly.type
_entity_poly.pdbx_seq_one_letter_code
_entity_poly.pdbx_strand_id
1 'polypeptide(L)'
;MYYSLEPNSQEEVEEWNQEYKIYFQLLGAVNMALWLYVVRTEIYQLLAPGKFKAYLDYFKSFWNWFDIIGLVLNLLITVHTLAESDWLTLWELHMLSAIASCNIFIKVFDWLRLFEKTAFYVQLISETLAEIRYFGVLILVSLLMFGLPLAMLNHNRDEDNKLVDDIYGDYWIFNVLINQGLAAMGNPYSKNYSDQ
;
A
#
# COMPACT_ATOMS: atom_id res chain seq x y z
N MET A 1 25.10 -0.25 -20.25
CA MET A 1 25.21 -0.02 -21.71
C MET A 1 23.86 -0.38 -22.32
N TYR A 2 22.87 0.51 -22.17
CA TYR A 2 21.59 0.40 -22.86
C TYR A 2 21.81 1.03 -24.23
N TYR A 3 21.69 0.25 -25.30
CA TYR A 3 21.68 0.79 -26.66
C TYR A 3 20.38 1.59 -26.81
N SER A 4 20.50 2.93 -26.89
CA SER A 4 19.41 3.80 -27.30
C SER A 4 19.21 3.62 -28.81
N LEU A 5 18.41 2.63 -29.19
CA LEU A 5 17.82 2.56 -30.52
C LEU A 5 16.63 3.54 -30.51
N GLU A 6 16.91 4.83 -30.67
CA GLU A 6 15.86 5.78 -31.02
C GLU A 6 15.39 5.43 -32.45
N PRO A 7 14.09 5.14 -32.65
CA PRO A 7 13.56 4.81 -33.97
C PRO A 7 13.77 5.99 -34.92
N ASN A 8 14.26 5.70 -36.12
CA ASN A 8 14.75 6.69 -37.08
C ASN A 8 13.61 7.24 -37.96
N SER A 9 12.39 6.69 -37.86
CA SER A 9 11.21 7.12 -38.59
C SER A 9 9.92 6.98 -37.77
N GLN A 10 8.90 7.80 -38.09
CA GLN A 10 7.56 7.71 -37.49
C GLN A 10 6.88 6.35 -37.77
N GLU A 11 7.18 5.74 -38.91
CA GLU A 11 6.67 4.43 -39.33
C GLU A 11 7.18 3.31 -38.41
N GLU A 12 8.47 3.35 -38.02
CA GLU A 12 9.03 2.43 -37.02
C GLU A 12 8.35 2.57 -35.64
N VAL A 13 8.00 3.80 -35.23
CA VAL A 13 7.29 4.04 -33.95
C VAL A 13 5.89 3.43 -33.97
N GLU A 14 5.17 3.56 -35.09
CA GLU A 14 3.83 2.98 -35.25
C GLU A 14 3.86 1.45 -35.25
N GLU A 15 4.80 0.84 -35.98
CA GLU A 15 5.00 -0.61 -35.98
C GLU A 15 5.32 -1.13 -34.56
N TRP A 16 6.23 -0.46 -33.85
CA TRP A 16 6.58 -0.82 -32.47
C TRP A 16 5.34 -0.74 -31.57
N ASN A 17 4.58 0.36 -31.63
CA ASN A 17 3.37 0.51 -30.82
C ASN A 17 2.33 -0.58 -31.10
N GLN A 18 2.19 -1.00 -32.36
CA GLN A 18 1.27 -2.06 -32.74
C GLN A 18 1.71 -3.42 -32.19
N GLU A 19 3.01 -3.76 -32.27
CA GLU A 19 3.54 -4.98 -31.68
C GLU A 19 3.35 -5.01 -30.16
N TYR A 20 3.73 -3.92 -29.46
CA TYR A 20 3.55 -3.82 -28.01
C TYR A 20 2.09 -3.97 -27.59
N LYS A 21 1.16 -3.40 -28.36
CA LYS A 21 -0.28 -3.51 -28.10
C LYS A 21 -0.74 -4.97 -28.12
N ILE A 22 -0.27 -5.77 -29.08
CA ILE A 22 -0.61 -7.20 -29.19
C ILE A 22 -0.07 -7.97 -27.97
N TYR A 23 1.21 -7.78 -27.62
CA TYR A 23 1.81 -8.44 -26.45
C TYR A 23 1.08 -8.08 -25.16
N PHE A 24 0.73 -6.81 -25.01
CA PHE A 24 0.02 -6.30 -23.84
C PHE A 24 -1.38 -6.91 -23.70
N GLN A 25 -2.14 -6.97 -24.79
CA GLN A 25 -3.47 -7.61 -24.80
C GLN A 25 -3.38 -9.11 -24.50
N LEU A 26 -2.38 -9.81 -25.05
CA LEU A 26 -2.16 -11.23 -24.77
C LEU A 26 -1.79 -11.48 -23.31
N LEU A 27 -0.86 -10.71 -22.75
CA LEU A 27 -0.47 -10.80 -21.34
C LEU A 27 -1.65 -10.46 -20.41
N GLY A 28 -2.42 -9.41 -20.74
CA GLY A 28 -3.62 -9.04 -20.00
C GLY A 28 -4.67 -10.15 -20.02
N ALA A 29 -4.91 -10.79 -21.17
CA ALA A 29 -5.86 -11.89 -21.30
C ALA A 29 -5.42 -13.13 -20.50
N VAL A 30 -4.13 -13.48 -20.53
CA VAL A 30 -3.56 -14.56 -19.70
C VAL A 30 -3.72 -14.23 -18.22
N ASN A 31 -3.38 -13.00 -17.82
CA ASN A 31 -3.52 -12.55 -16.44
C ASN A 31 -4.99 -12.60 -15.98
N MET A 32 -5.92 -12.16 -16.81
CA MET A 32 -7.36 -12.25 -16.53
C MET A 32 -7.80 -13.70 -16.30
N ALA A 33 -7.35 -14.64 -17.14
CA ALA A 33 -7.67 -16.06 -16.97
C ALA A 33 -7.14 -16.61 -15.63
N LEU A 34 -5.92 -16.22 -15.23
CA LEU A 34 -5.35 -16.59 -13.93
C LEU A 34 -6.17 -16.00 -12.77
N TRP A 35 -6.58 -14.73 -12.85
CA TRP A 35 -7.40 -14.12 -11.79
C TRP A 35 -8.78 -14.75 -11.69
N LEU A 36 -9.41 -15.12 -12.81
CA LEU A 36 -10.67 -15.86 -12.79
C LEU A 36 -10.51 -17.24 -12.15
N TYR A 37 -9.38 -17.91 -12.35
CA TYR A 37 -9.06 -19.16 -11.66
C TYR A 37 -8.94 -18.94 -10.14
N VAL A 38 -8.25 -17.87 -9.71
CA VAL A 38 -8.12 -17.53 -8.28
C VAL A 38 -9.48 -17.19 -7.67
N VAL A 39 -10.30 -16.37 -8.35
CA VAL A 39 -11.68 -16.07 -7.92
C VAL A 39 -12.48 -17.35 -7.73
N ARG A 40 -12.39 -18.27 -8.68
CA ARG A 40 -13.06 -19.57 -8.59
C ARG A 40 -12.60 -20.35 -7.36
N THR A 41 -11.30 -20.36 -7.05
CA THR A 41 -10.79 -21.05 -5.85
C THR A 41 -11.28 -20.39 -4.57
N GLU A 42 -11.32 -19.06 -4.49
CA GLU A 42 -11.85 -18.33 -3.33
C GLU A 42 -13.35 -18.59 -3.13
N ILE A 43 -14.12 -18.60 -4.22
CA ILE A 43 -15.56 -18.95 -4.16
C ILE A 43 -15.76 -20.36 -3.61
N TYR A 44 -14.96 -21.35 -4.03
CA TYR A 44 -15.08 -22.70 -3.47
C TYR A 44 -14.69 -22.77 -2.00
N GLN A 45 -13.69 -22.01 -1.56
CA GLN A 45 -13.33 -21.92 -0.13
C GLN A 45 -14.47 -21.30 0.69
N LEU A 46 -15.13 -20.26 0.16
CA LEU A 46 -16.28 -19.61 0.80
C LEU A 46 -17.54 -20.48 0.82
N LEU A 47 -17.76 -21.28 -0.24
CA LEU A 47 -18.92 -22.15 -0.39
C LEU A 47 -18.72 -23.56 0.21
N ALA A 48 -17.58 -23.83 0.83
CA ALA A 48 -17.29 -25.13 1.44
C ALA A 48 -18.43 -25.51 2.43
N PRO A 49 -19.09 -26.68 2.25
CA PRO A 49 -20.31 -27.01 2.98
C PRO A 49 -20.01 -27.31 4.46
N GLY A 50 -20.39 -26.40 5.37
CA GLY A 50 -20.20 -26.65 6.80
C GLY A 50 -20.23 -25.43 7.73
N LYS A 51 -21.39 -24.74 7.79
CA LYS A 51 -21.81 -23.72 8.78
C LYS A 51 -21.33 -22.28 8.52
N PHE A 52 -22.26 -21.34 8.68
CA PHE A 52 -22.05 -19.88 8.79
C PHE A 52 -20.84 -19.46 9.66
N LYS A 53 -20.47 -20.30 10.63
CA LYS A 53 -19.27 -20.12 11.45
C LYS A 53 -17.97 -20.14 10.62
N ALA A 54 -17.85 -21.01 9.62
CA ALA A 54 -16.68 -21.06 8.74
C ALA A 54 -16.53 -19.79 7.90
N TYR A 55 -17.64 -19.20 7.46
CA TYR A 55 -17.65 -17.90 6.79
C TYR A 55 -17.16 -16.80 7.73
N LEU A 56 -17.66 -16.74 8.96
CA LEU A 56 -17.17 -15.75 9.94
C LEU A 56 -15.70 -15.96 10.31
N ASP A 57 -15.24 -17.21 10.35
CA ASP A 57 -13.84 -17.52 10.64
C ASP A 57 -12.91 -17.14 9.47
N TYR A 58 -13.40 -17.20 8.23
CA TYR A 58 -12.69 -16.68 7.05
C TYR A 58 -12.39 -15.18 7.19
N PHE A 59 -13.38 -14.36 7.56
CA PHE A 59 -13.18 -12.91 7.73
C PHE A 59 -12.38 -12.51 8.99
N LYS A 60 -12.14 -13.45 9.92
CA LYS A 60 -11.24 -13.22 11.05
C LYS A 60 -9.77 -13.43 10.69
N SER A 61 -9.49 -14.16 9.61
CA SER A 61 -8.12 -14.40 9.17
C SER A 61 -7.56 -13.14 8.52
N PHE A 62 -6.50 -12.59 9.11
CA PHE A 62 -5.77 -11.44 8.56
C PHE A 62 -5.30 -11.69 7.12
N TRP A 63 -4.84 -12.92 6.83
CA TRP A 63 -4.32 -13.30 5.50
C TRP A 63 -5.39 -13.25 4.42
N ASN A 64 -6.62 -13.63 4.75
CA ASN A 64 -7.72 -13.68 3.78
C ASN A 64 -8.13 -12.26 3.35
N TRP A 65 -7.97 -11.27 4.22
CA TRP A 65 -8.16 -9.86 3.84
C TRP A 65 -7.15 -9.41 2.79
N PHE A 66 -5.88 -9.79 2.93
CA PHE A 66 -4.87 -9.47 1.92
C PHE A 66 -5.17 -10.17 0.59
N ASP A 67 -5.69 -11.39 0.62
CA ASP A 67 -6.08 -12.12 -0.59
C ASP A 67 -7.25 -11.45 -1.31
N ILE A 68 -8.30 -11.05 -0.58
CA ILE A 68 -9.43 -10.31 -1.16
C ILE A 68 -8.97 -8.98 -1.73
N ILE A 69 -8.17 -8.20 -0.98
CA ILE A 69 -7.66 -6.90 -1.44
C ILE A 69 -6.81 -7.08 -2.71
N GLY A 70 -5.90 -8.05 -2.70
CA GLY A 70 -5.05 -8.38 -3.84
C GLY A 70 -5.87 -8.77 -5.05
N LEU A 71 -6.89 -9.63 -4.88
CA LEU A 71 -7.78 -10.05 -5.95
C LEU A 71 -8.55 -8.88 -6.54
N VAL A 72 -9.17 -8.04 -5.69
CA VAL A 72 -9.98 -6.89 -6.15
C VAL A 72 -9.11 -5.89 -6.89
N LEU A 73 -7.94 -5.54 -6.35
CA LEU A 73 -7.04 -4.57 -6.97
C LEU A 73 -6.51 -5.08 -8.31
N ASN A 74 -6.01 -6.31 -8.38
CA ASN A 74 -5.44 -6.85 -9.62
C ASN A 74 -6.51 -7.05 -10.70
N LEU A 75 -7.73 -7.46 -10.32
CA LEU A 75 -8.83 -7.58 -11.28
C LEU A 75 -9.22 -6.20 -11.83
N LEU A 76 -9.36 -5.19 -10.97
CA LEU A 76 -9.67 -3.82 -11.37
C LEU A 76 -8.60 -3.24 -12.30
N ILE A 77 -7.32 -3.40 -11.96
CA ILE A 77 -6.19 -2.98 -12.80
C ILE A 77 -6.23 -3.70 -14.15
N THR A 78 -6.47 -5.02 -14.16
CA THR A 78 -6.48 -5.80 -15.40
C THR A 78 -7.65 -5.45 -16.30
N VAL A 79 -8.84 -5.22 -15.73
CA VAL A 79 -10.02 -4.76 -16.48
C VAL A 79 -9.77 -3.38 -17.09
N HIS A 80 -9.25 -2.42 -16.32
CA HIS A 80 -8.92 -1.08 -16.83
C HIS A 80 -7.94 -1.16 -18.00
N THR A 81 -6.87 -1.92 -17.80
CA THR A 81 -5.78 -2.15 -18.75
C THR A 81 -6.27 -2.80 -20.06
N LEU A 82 -7.16 -3.79 -19.98
CA LEU A 82 -7.69 -4.49 -21.16
C LEU A 82 -8.81 -3.72 -21.88
N ALA A 83 -9.64 -3.00 -21.12
CA ALA A 83 -10.76 -2.25 -21.68
C ALA A 83 -10.33 -0.91 -22.30
N GLU A 84 -9.06 -0.51 -22.14
CA GLU A 84 -8.55 0.81 -22.54
C GLU A 84 -9.48 1.94 -22.06
N SER A 85 -10.02 1.80 -20.84
CA SER A 85 -11.07 2.69 -20.31
C SER A 85 -10.49 3.86 -19.52
N ASP A 86 -10.98 5.07 -19.73
CA ASP A 86 -10.52 6.29 -19.04
C ASP A 86 -11.15 6.55 -17.66
N TRP A 87 -11.83 5.56 -17.07
CA TRP A 87 -12.45 5.66 -15.73
C TRP A 87 -11.47 5.91 -14.57
N LEU A 88 -10.17 5.63 -14.75
CA LEU A 88 -9.12 5.86 -13.77
C LEU A 88 -8.04 6.74 -14.38
N THR A 89 -7.61 7.74 -13.63
CA THR A 89 -6.46 8.55 -14.04
C THR A 89 -5.17 7.74 -13.94
N LEU A 90 -4.16 8.12 -14.74
CA LEU A 90 -2.86 7.46 -14.71
C LEU A 90 -2.22 7.47 -13.31
N TRP A 91 -2.43 8.55 -12.55
CA TRP A 91 -1.95 8.66 -11.18
C TRP A 91 -2.58 7.61 -10.26
N GLU A 92 -3.91 7.47 -10.32
CA GLU A 92 -4.64 6.47 -9.54
C GLU A 92 -4.23 5.06 -9.93
N LEU A 93 -4.04 4.79 -11.22
CA LEU A 93 -3.57 3.48 -11.70
C LEU A 93 -2.20 3.12 -11.13
N HIS A 94 -1.25 4.07 -11.13
CA HIS A 94 0.08 3.87 -10.54
C HIS A 94 0.00 3.63 -9.03
N MET A 95 -0.84 4.38 -8.33
CA MET A 95 -1.05 4.21 -6.89
C MET A 95 -1.64 2.82 -6.59
N LEU A 96 -2.69 2.40 -7.30
CA LEU A 96 -3.29 1.08 -7.15
C LEU A 96 -2.31 -0.04 -7.48
N SER A 97 -1.48 0.13 -8.52
CA SER A 97 -0.44 -0.83 -8.90
C SER A 97 0.65 -0.95 -7.84
N ALA A 98 1.04 0.16 -7.20
CA ALA A 98 1.98 0.14 -6.08
C ALA A 98 1.41 -0.59 -4.87
N ILE A 99 0.13 -0.38 -4.55
CA ILE A 99 -0.56 -1.09 -3.47
C ILE A 99 -0.67 -2.59 -3.79
N ALA A 100 -1.04 -2.95 -5.02
CA ALA A 100 -1.10 -4.34 -5.48
C ALA A 100 0.28 -5.02 -5.40
N SER A 101 1.35 -4.31 -5.79
CA SER A 101 2.72 -4.80 -5.70
C SER A 101 3.15 -5.03 -4.24
N CYS A 102 2.81 -4.11 -3.33
CA CYS A 102 3.03 -4.26 -1.90
C CYS A 102 2.27 -5.47 -1.33
N ASN A 103 1.04 -5.68 -1.76
CA ASN A 103 0.22 -6.84 -1.36
C ASN A 103 0.89 -8.17 -1.75
N ILE A 104 1.51 -8.26 -2.94
CA ILE A 104 2.27 -9.45 -3.36
C ILE A 104 3.45 -9.70 -2.43
N PHE A 105 4.20 -8.67 -2.02
CA PHE A 105 5.28 -8.85 -1.04
C PHE A 105 4.79 -9.35 0.30
N ILE A 106 3.64 -8.89 0.78
CA ILE A 106 3.01 -9.42 2.00
C ILE A 106 2.62 -10.89 1.80
N LYS A 107 2.12 -11.26 0.62
CA LYS A 107 1.77 -12.63 0.29
C LYS A 107 2.97 -13.57 0.26
N VAL A 108 4.16 -13.08 -0.10
CA VAL A 108 5.40 -13.87 0.01
C VAL A 108 5.63 -14.35 1.45
N PHE A 109 5.30 -13.56 2.48
CA PHE A 109 5.41 -14.03 3.87
C PHE A 109 4.44 -15.17 4.20
N ASP A 110 3.24 -15.18 3.59
CA ASP A 110 2.31 -16.29 3.73
C ASP A 110 2.85 -17.56 3.06
N TRP A 111 3.49 -17.45 1.89
CA TRP A 111 4.15 -18.59 1.25
C TRP A 111 5.32 -19.14 2.09
N LEU A 112 6.06 -18.27 2.77
CA LEU A 112 7.13 -18.70 3.69
C LEU A 112 6.59 -19.51 4.89
N ARG A 113 5.31 -19.38 5.24
CA ARG A 113 4.67 -20.21 6.27
C ARG A 113 4.50 -21.68 5.83
N LEU A 114 4.49 -21.94 4.52
CA LEU A 114 4.34 -23.30 3.98
C LEU A 114 5.59 -24.17 4.21
N PHE A 115 6.78 -23.55 4.29
CA PHE A 115 8.02 -24.29 4.52
C PHE A 115 8.30 -24.42 6.02
N GLU A 116 8.46 -25.66 6.51
CA GLU A 116 8.65 -25.98 7.93
C GLU A 116 9.80 -25.18 8.59
N LYS A 117 10.91 -24.97 7.86
CA LYS A 117 12.08 -24.25 8.39
C LYS A 117 11.85 -22.74 8.55
N THR A 118 11.01 -22.13 7.71
CA THR A 118 10.75 -20.68 7.73
C THR A 118 9.48 -20.33 8.49
N ALA A 119 8.57 -21.28 8.68
CA ALA A 119 7.33 -21.10 9.43
C ALA A 119 7.56 -20.57 10.85
N PHE A 120 8.61 -21.04 11.54
CA PHE A 120 8.98 -20.56 12.87
C PHE A 120 9.27 -19.04 12.88
N TYR A 121 10.00 -18.52 11.89
CA TYR A 121 10.30 -17.08 11.81
C TYR A 121 9.04 -16.25 11.53
N VAL A 122 8.17 -16.72 10.63
CA VAL A 122 6.90 -16.03 10.33
C VAL A 122 6.01 -15.97 11.57
N GLN A 123 5.96 -17.05 12.35
CA GLN A 123 5.24 -17.08 13.62
C GLN A 123 5.82 -16.06 14.62
N LEU A 124 7.14 -16.02 14.79
CA LEU A 124 7.80 -15.08 15.69
C LEU A 124 7.51 -13.61 15.30
N ILE A 125 7.58 -13.30 14.00
CA ILE A 125 7.22 -11.97 13.48
C ILE A 125 5.75 -11.65 13.79
N SER A 126 4.85 -12.60 13.58
CA SER A 126 3.42 -12.40 13.82
C SER A 126 3.10 -12.15 15.30
N GLU A 127 3.74 -12.90 16.21
CA GLU A 127 3.63 -12.71 17.65
C GLU A 127 4.18 -11.34 18.08
N THR A 128 5.35 -10.96 17.55
CA THR A 128 5.96 -9.65 17.83
C THR A 128 5.08 -8.49 17.35
N LEU A 129 4.51 -8.58 16.14
CA LEU A 129 3.56 -7.58 15.63
C LEU A 129 2.30 -7.48 16.49
N ALA A 130 1.81 -8.61 17.02
CA ALA A 130 0.67 -8.64 17.92
C ALA A 130 0.97 -7.99 19.29
N GLU A 131 2.21 -8.03 19.76
CA GLU A 131 2.64 -7.32 20.99
C GLU A 131 2.86 -5.83 20.74
N ILE A 132 3.47 -5.47 19.61
CA ILE A 132 3.74 -4.08 19.21
C ILE A 132 2.45 -3.25 19.16
N ARG A 133 1.28 -3.85 18.87
CA ARG A 133 0.00 -3.09 18.84
C ARG A 133 -0.30 -2.34 20.14
N TYR A 134 -0.01 -2.93 21.29
CA TYR A 134 -0.26 -2.29 22.59
C TYR A 134 0.74 -1.17 22.85
N PHE A 135 2.00 -1.40 22.47
CA PHE A 135 3.03 -0.38 22.51
C PHE A 135 2.73 0.80 21.57
N GLY A 136 2.19 0.52 20.38
CA GLY A 136 1.75 1.53 19.42
C GLY A 136 0.67 2.46 19.98
N VAL A 137 -0.27 1.94 20.77
CA VAL A 137 -1.26 2.78 21.47
C VAL A 137 -0.58 3.69 22.51
N LEU A 138 0.40 3.19 23.25
CA LEU A 138 1.15 4.01 24.21
C LEU A 138 1.95 5.11 23.51
N ILE A 139 2.58 4.80 22.37
CA ILE A 139 3.25 5.81 21.53
C ILE A 139 2.23 6.85 21.07
N LEU A 140 1.08 6.44 20.53
CA LEU A 140 0.07 7.36 20.03
C LEU A 140 -0.43 8.31 21.12
N VAL A 141 -0.72 7.79 22.32
CA VAL A 141 -1.12 8.61 23.47
C VAL A 141 0.00 9.57 23.87
N SER A 142 1.25 9.12 23.87
CA SER A 142 2.40 9.96 24.19
C SER A 142 2.59 11.09 23.17
N LEU A 143 2.46 10.79 21.87
CA LEU A 143 2.52 11.78 20.78
C LEU A 143 1.41 12.82 20.92
N LEU A 144 0.19 12.40 21.25
CA LEU A 144 -0.92 13.34 21.50
C LEU A 144 -0.70 14.17 22.77
N MET A 145 -0.19 13.57 23.84
CA MET A 145 0.05 14.25 25.12
C MET A 145 1.00 15.46 24.96
N PHE A 146 2.06 15.31 24.15
CA PHE A 146 2.98 16.42 23.86
C PHE A 146 2.54 17.27 22.67
N GLY A 147 1.88 16.66 21.69
CA GLY A 147 1.43 17.32 20.48
C GLY A 147 0.28 18.30 20.68
N LEU A 148 -0.71 17.96 21.52
CA LEU A 148 -1.88 18.82 21.74
C LEU A 148 -1.51 20.19 22.35
N PRO A 149 -0.69 20.29 23.43
CA PRO A 149 -0.27 21.59 23.94
C PRO A 149 0.52 22.43 22.92
N LEU A 150 1.37 21.80 22.12
CA LEU A 150 2.12 22.49 21.06
C LEU A 150 1.18 23.06 19.98
N ALA A 151 0.16 22.30 19.60
CA ALA A 151 -0.88 22.77 18.69
C ALA A 151 -1.62 23.99 19.23
N MET A 152 -2.01 23.95 20.52
CA MET A 152 -2.68 25.07 21.19
C MET A 152 -1.79 26.31 21.31
N LEU A 153 -0.49 26.13 21.54
CA LEU A 153 0.48 27.22 21.53
C LEU A 153 0.67 27.81 20.13
N ASN A 154 0.60 26.97 19.08
CA ASN A 154 0.72 27.43 17.69
C ASN A 154 -0.48 28.29 17.28
N HIS A 155 -1.68 27.97 17.78
CA HIS A 155 -2.90 28.72 17.46
C HIS A 155 -2.88 30.17 17.99
N ASN A 156 -2.07 30.45 19.02
CA ASN A 156 -1.93 31.79 19.60
C ASN A 156 -0.75 32.59 19.02
N ARG A 157 -0.10 32.09 17.97
CA ARG A 157 1.07 32.72 17.34
C ARG A 157 0.74 33.19 15.92
N ASP A 158 1.41 34.25 15.50
CA ASP A 158 1.37 34.74 14.13
C ASP A 158 2.03 33.73 13.18
N GLU A 159 1.67 33.79 11.89
CA GLU A 159 2.13 32.83 10.88
C GLU A 159 3.66 32.75 10.76
N ASP A 160 4.36 33.86 11.00
CA ASP A 160 5.82 33.94 10.93
C ASP A 160 6.54 33.32 12.14
N ASN A 161 5.82 33.03 13.23
CA ASN A 161 6.38 32.56 14.51
C ASN A 161 5.81 31.21 14.96
N LYS A 162 5.34 30.38 14.02
CA LYS A 162 4.83 29.04 14.31
C LYS A 162 5.93 28.14 14.87
N LEU A 163 5.57 27.34 15.89
CA LEU A 163 6.45 26.32 16.48
C LEU A 163 6.41 25.00 15.71
N VAL A 164 5.33 24.76 14.97
CA VAL A 164 5.04 23.51 14.28
C VAL A 164 4.57 23.84 12.88
N ASP A 165 5.18 23.19 11.88
CA ASP A 165 4.86 23.39 10.47
C ASP A 165 3.54 22.71 10.09
N ASP A 166 2.71 23.41 9.31
CA ASP A 166 1.43 22.89 8.82
C ASP A 166 1.63 22.11 7.51
N ILE A 167 1.91 20.81 7.63
CA ILE A 167 2.20 19.92 6.48
C ILE A 167 0.94 19.67 5.62
N TYR A 168 -0.22 19.48 6.25
CA TYR A 168 -1.50 19.18 5.59
C TYR A 168 -2.52 20.30 5.72
N GLY A 169 -2.08 21.57 5.76
CA GLY A 169 -2.98 22.72 5.89
C GLY A 169 -3.80 22.67 7.19
N ASP A 170 -5.13 22.82 7.09
CA ASP A 170 -6.04 23.00 8.24
C ASP A 170 -6.25 21.76 9.13
N TYR A 171 -5.72 20.60 8.74
CA TYR A 171 -5.89 19.36 9.48
C TYR A 171 -4.92 19.25 10.67
N TRP A 172 -5.16 20.08 11.69
CA TRP A 172 -4.27 20.27 12.84
C TRP A 172 -3.85 18.96 13.54
N ILE A 173 -4.75 17.97 13.68
CA ILE A 173 -4.42 16.72 14.38
C ILE A 173 -3.40 15.86 13.64
N PHE A 174 -3.48 15.83 12.30
CA PHE A 174 -2.51 15.10 11.49
C PHE A 174 -1.16 15.82 11.46
N ASN A 175 -1.18 17.16 11.35
CA ASN A 175 0.04 17.97 11.46
C ASN A 175 0.75 17.70 12.79
N VAL A 176 0.00 17.65 13.89
CA VAL A 176 0.55 17.37 15.22
C VAL A 176 1.16 15.98 15.30
N LEU A 177 0.42 14.94 14.88
CA LEU A 177 0.90 13.56 14.95
C LEU A 177 2.15 13.34 14.10
N ILE A 178 2.20 13.93 12.91
CA ILE A 178 3.33 13.77 11.99
C ILE A 178 4.54 14.54 12.50
N ASN A 179 4.38 15.79 12.94
CA ASN A 179 5.49 16.57 13.46
C ASN A 179 6.09 15.94 14.73
N GLN A 180 5.25 15.43 15.65
CA GLN A 180 5.74 14.71 16.82
C GLN A 180 6.38 13.37 16.45
N GLY A 181 5.82 12.66 15.46
CA GLY A 181 6.42 11.43 14.94
C GLY A 181 7.78 11.67 14.30
N LEU A 182 7.92 12.72 13.48
CA LEU A 182 9.18 13.14 12.88
C LEU A 182 10.19 13.56 13.96
N ALA A 183 9.75 14.31 14.98
CA ALA A 183 10.60 14.69 16.11
C ALA A 183 11.11 13.45 16.86
N ALA A 184 10.26 12.46 17.12
CA ALA A 184 10.66 11.21 17.77
C ALA A 184 11.63 10.37 16.92
N MET A 185 11.54 10.46 15.59
CA MET A 185 12.49 9.82 14.65
C MET A 185 13.79 10.62 14.46
N GLY A 186 13.95 11.76 15.14
CA GLY A 186 15.15 12.61 15.05
C GLY A 186 15.12 13.56 13.86
N ASN A 187 13.99 14.27 13.67
CA ASN A 187 13.66 15.15 12.55
C ASN A 187 14.89 15.71 11.81
N PRO A 188 15.20 15.23 10.59
CA PRO A 188 16.37 15.68 9.84
C PRO A 188 16.25 17.10 9.29
N TYR A 189 15.04 17.69 9.33
CA TYR A 189 14.75 19.04 8.85
C TYR A 189 14.77 20.09 9.95
N SER A 190 15.14 19.73 11.19
CA SER A 190 15.42 20.76 12.20
C SER A 190 16.61 21.59 11.70
N LYS A 191 16.33 22.74 11.08
CA LYS A 191 17.37 23.72 10.79
C LYS A 191 18.10 23.97 12.11
N ASN A 192 19.40 23.72 12.12
CA ASN A 192 20.22 23.93 13.30
C ASN A 192 20.01 25.37 13.78
N TYR A 193 19.33 25.52 14.92
CA TYR A 193 19.20 26.80 15.62
C TYR A 193 20.55 27.30 16.18
N SER A 194 21.68 26.68 15.82
CA SER A 194 23.03 27.10 16.21
C SER A 194 23.56 28.28 15.40
N ASP A 195 22.90 28.65 14.30
CA ASP A 195 23.42 29.65 13.35
C ASP A 195 22.69 31.00 13.46
N GLN A 196 22.01 31.28 14.57
CA GLN A 196 21.45 32.59 14.92
C GLN A 196 22.01 33.13 16.23
#